data_AF-A0A962UVM0-F1
#
_entry.id   AF-A0A962UVM0-F1
#
_cell.length_a   1.000
_cell.length_b   1.000
_cell.length_c   1.000
_cell.angle_alpha   90.00
_cell.angle_beta   90.00
_cell.angle_gamma   90.00
#
_symmetry.space_group_name_H-M   'P 1'
#
loop_
_entity.id
_entity.type
_entity.pdbx_description
1 polymer ?
#
loop_
_entity_poly.entity_id
_entity_poly.type
_entity_poly.pdbx_seq_one_letter_code
_entity_poly.pdbx_strand_id
1 'polypeptide(L)'
;MLLWLGEYLSQFHSAFQVVQYLTLRGILAAGTALAISLWLGPYMIRRLNYYQVGQAVRDDGPQSHLSKSGTPTMGGALILVAIAVSTLLWGDLRNPYLWIAMLVTGVYGAVGWVDDYRKVVERDSRGLPARWKYLWQSVAGLCAALYLYLAFDTPVTTELYVPFFKDFAWSMGPLFIL
;
A
#
# COMPACT_ATOMS: atom_id res chain seq x y z
N MET A 1 11.21 -11.25 7.60
CA MET A 1 11.96 -12.53 7.68
C MET A 1 13.48 -12.35 7.61
N LEU A 2 13.99 -11.50 6.71
CA LEU A 2 15.44 -11.21 6.63
C LEU A 2 15.96 -10.49 7.87
N LEU A 3 15.11 -9.68 8.52
CA LEU A 3 15.42 -9.09 9.82
C LEU A 3 15.77 -10.15 10.87
N TRP A 4 14.91 -11.16 11.02
CA TRP A 4 15.11 -12.22 12.02
C TRP A 4 16.33 -13.09 11.69
N LEU A 5 16.58 -13.33 10.39
CA LEU A 5 17.79 -14.01 9.94
C LEU A 5 19.05 -13.19 10.28
N GLY A 6 19.00 -11.87 10.06
CA GLY A 6 20.09 -10.96 10.43
C GLY A 6 20.34 -10.91 11.94
N GLU A 7 19.28 -10.89 12.75
CA GLU A 7 19.36 -11.00 14.21
C GLU A 7 20.02 -12.32 14.64
N TYR A 8 19.61 -13.45 14.06
CA TYR A 8 20.22 -14.75 14.36
C TYR A 8 21.70 -14.80 13.97
N LEU A 9 22.05 -14.36 12.76
CA LEU A 9 23.43 -14.35 12.26
C LEU A 9 24.33 -13.37 13.01
N SER A 10 23.76 -12.31 13.59
CA SER A 10 24.50 -11.35 14.42
C SER A 10 25.09 -11.97 15.69
N GLN A 11 24.55 -13.09 16.15
CA GLN A 11 25.11 -13.85 17.28
C GLN A 11 26.46 -14.49 16.92
N PHE A 12 26.69 -14.76 15.64
CA PHE A 12 27.92 -15.38 15.15
C PHE A 12 28.92 -14.34 14.62
N HIS A 13 28.45 -13.29 13.93
CA HIS A 13 29.29 -12.25 13.34
C HIS A 13 28.66 -10.86 13.52
N SER A 14 29.37 -9.93 14.14
CA SER A 14 28.89 -8.57 14.45
C SER A 14 28.49 -7.76 13.22
N ALA A 15 29.05 -8.05 12.04
CA ALA A 15 28.72 -7.38 10.79
C ALA A 15 27.22 -7.44 10.42
N PHE A 16 26.48 -8.46 10.88
CA PHE A 16 25.05 -8.56 10.61
C PHE A 16 24.17 -7.61 11.46
N GLN A 17 24.73 -6.97 12.49
CA GLN A 17 24.02 -5.96 13.29
C GLN A 17 23.59 -4.76 12.45
N VAL A 18 24.26 -4.48 11.33
CA VAL A 18 23.92 -3.34 10.47
C VAL A 18 22.50 -3.49 9.89
N VAL A 19 22.01 -4.71 9.71
CA VAL A 19 20.63 -5.01 9.26
C VAL A 19 19.57 -4.59 10.30
N GLN A 20 19.95 -4.35 11.55
CA GLN A 20 19.02 -3.92 12.59
C GLN A 20 18.72 -2.41 12.52
N TYR A 21 19.60 -1.60 11.89
CA TYR A 21 19.37 -0.16 11.76
C TYR A 21 18.14 0.13 10.90
N LEU A 22 17.23 0.96 11.44
CA LEU A 22 15.97 1.31 10.78
C LEU A 22 16.20 1.99 9.42
N THR A 23 17.20 2.88 9.33
CA THR A 23 17.54 3.60 8.11
C THR A 23 18.03 2.67 7.00
N LEU A 24 18.92 1.72 7.33
CA LEU A 24 19.39 0.73 6.37
C LEU A 24 18.22 -0.14 5.89
N ARG A 25 17.40 -0.65 6.82
CA ARG A 25 16.22 -1.46 6.49
C ARG A 25 15.26 -0.72 5.57
N GLY A 26 15.03 0.57 5.81
CA GLY A 26 14.18 1.41 4.95
C GLY A 26 14.72 1.53 3.53
N ILE A 27 16.03 1.78 3.38
CA ILE A 27 16.69 1.85 2.07
C ILE A 27 16.64 0.50 1.36
N LEU A 28 16.94 -0.59 2.06
CA LEU A 28 16.90 -1.95 1.50
C LEU A 28 15.47 -2.36 1.13
N ALA A 29 14.47 -1.98 1.92
CA ALA A 29 13.07 -2.20 1.59
C ALA A 29 12.67 -1.43 0.32
N ALA A 30 13.00 -0.15 0.22
CA ALA A 30 12.72 0.64 -0.98
C ALA A 30 13.45 0.08 -2.21
N GLY A 31 14.73 -0.26 -2.07
CA GLY A 31 15.56 -0.84 -3.13
C GLY A 31 15.03 -2.19 -3.60
N THR A 32 14.61 -3.07 -2.69
CA THR A 32 14.01 -4.37 -3.05
C THR A 32 12.66 -4.22 -3.73
N ALA A 33 11.79 -3.32 -3.26
CA ALA A 33 10.51 -3.04 -3.93
C ALA A 33 10.73 -2.48 -5.35
N LEU A 34 11.71 -1.59 -5.52
CA LEU A 34 12.09 -1.07 -6.82
C LEU A 34 12.64 -2.18 -7.74
N ALA A 35 13.56 -3.02 -7.23
CA ALA A 35 14.12 -4.12 -7.98
C ALA A 35 13.05 -5.11 -8.46
N ILE A 36 12.10 -5.48 -7.59
CA ILE A 36 10.94 -6.31 -7.95
C ILE A 36 10.13 -5.62 -9.05
N SER A 37 9.83 -4.33 -8.89
CA SER A 37 9.04 -3.58 -9.87
C SER A 37 9.71 -3.48 -11.23
N LEU A 38 11.03 -3.25 -11.29
CA LEU A 38 11.79 -3.18 -12.53
C LEU A 38 11.93 -4.55 -13.20
N TRP A 39 12.06 -5.62 -12.42
CA TRP A 39 12.26 -6.96 -12.97
C TRP A 39 10.95 -7.60 -13.44
N LEU A 40 9.88 -7.50 -12.65
CA LEU A 40 8.56 -8.05 -12.98
C LEU A 40 7.74 -7.11 -13.87
N GLY A 41 8.04 -5.80 -13.87
CA GLY A 41 7.31 -4.79 -14.63
C GLY A 41 7.18 -5.12 -16.12
N PRO A 42 8.27 -5.39 -16.85
CA PRO A 42 8.20 -5.74 -18.27
C PRO A 42 7.38 -7.00 -18.55
N TYR A 43 7.46 -8.02 -17.68
CA TYR A 43 6.67 -9.25 -17.82
C TYR A 43 5.17 -8.95 -17.64
N MET A 44 4.82 -8.21 -16.60
CA MET A 44 3.44 -7.82 -16.34
C MET A 44 2.87 -6.95 -17.46
N ILE A 45 3.62 -5.95 -17.93
CA ILE A 45 3.19 -5.08 -19.04
C ILE A 45 2.91 -5.91 -20.30
N ARG A 46 3.80 -6.84 -20.67
CA ARG A 46 3.58 -7.75 -21.80
C ARG A 46 2.32 -8.59 -21.64
N ARG A 47 2.09 -9.11 -20.43
CA ARG A 47 0.91 -9.94 -20.12
C ARG A 47 -0.39 -9.12 -20.19
N LEU A 48 -0.40 -7.91 -19.63
CA LEU A 48 -1.56 -7.01 -19.67
C LEU A 48 -1.88 -6.54 -21.09
N ASN A 49 -0.85 -6.28 -21.91
CA ASN A 49 -1.02 -5.95 -23.32
C ASN A 49 -1.59 -7.14 -24.12
N TYR A 50 -1.10 -8.36 -23.85
CA TYR A 50 -1.64 -9.59 -24.46
C TYR A 50 -3.13 -9.81 -24.17
N TYR A 51 -3.57 -9.53 -22.94
CA TYR A 51 -4.99 -9.66 -22.57
C TYR A 51 -5.88 -8.52 -23.11
N GLN A 52 -5.36 -7.63 -23.96
CA GLN A 52 -6.09 -6.50 -24.53
C GLN A 52 -6.82 -5.69 -23.46
N VAL A 53 -6.17 -5.47 -22.31
CA VAL A 53 -6.61 -4.54 -21.25
C VAL A 53 -6.35 -3.10 -21.71
N GLY A 54 -6.75 -2.78 -22.94
CA GLY A 54 -6.85 -1.42 -23.44
C GLY A 54 -8.12 -0.81 -22.91
N GLN A 55 -8.04 0.41 -22.37
CA GLN A 55 -9.23 1.13 -21.94
C GLN A 55 -10.23 1.22 -23.10
N ALA A 56 -11.49 0.84 -22.86
CA ALA A 56 -12.57 1.14 -23.78
C ALA A 56 -12.63 2.66 -23.95
N VAL A 57 -12.28 3.15 -25.13
CA VAL A 57 -12.31 4.57 -25.47
C VAL A 57 -13.77 5.02 -25.37
N ARG A 58 -14.04 6.04 -24.55
CA ARG A 58 -15.30 6.76 -24.62
C ARG A 58 -15.33 7.55 -25.92
N ASP A 59 -16.38 7.40 -26.71
CA ASP A 59 -16.57 8.12 -27.97
C ASP A 59 -16.81 9.63 -27.77
N ASP A 60 -16.95 10.08 -26.52
CA ASP A 60 -17.43 11.42 -26.16
C ASP A 60 -16.29 12.47 -25.93
N GLY A 61 -15.02 12.14 -26.24
CA GLY A 61 -13.84 12.98 -25.92
C GLY A 61 -13.04 13.51 -27.13
N PRO A 62 -12.31 14.65 -26.99
CA PRO A 62 -11.54 15.25 -28.10
C PRO A 62 -10.38 14.36 -28.56
N GLN A 63 -10.10 14.35 -29.87
CA GLN A 63 -9.17 13.42 -30.55
C GLN A 63 -7.74 13.39 -29.98
N SER A 64 -7.29 14.41 -29.25
CA SER A 64 -5.99 14.43 -28.56
C SER A 64 -5.89 13.41 -27.41
N HIS A 65 -7.01 12.98 -26.84
CA HIS A 65 -7.08 11.95 -25.80
C HIS A 65 -6.92 10.51 -26.33
N LEU A 66 -6.98 10.29 -27.64
CA LEU A 66 -6.75 8.97 -28.27
C LEU A 66 -5.28 8.51 -28.15
N SER A 67 -4.34 9.42 -27.92
CA SER A 67 -2.90 9.13 -27.76
C SER A 67 -2.54 8.44 -26.43
N LYS A 68 -3.45 8.39 -25.45
CA LYS A 68 -3.32 7.58 -24.22
C LYS A 68 -3.86 6.15 -24.38
N SER A 69 -4.28 5.79 -25.59
CA SER A 69 -4.74 4.44 -25.92
C SER A 69 -3.56 3.48 -25.98
N GLY A 70 -3.46 2.58 -25.01
CA GLY A 70 -2.51 1.46 -25.05
C GLY A 70 -1.63 1.28 -23.81
N THR A 71 -1.65 2.20 -22.84
CA THR A 71 -1.01 1.94 -21.54
C THR A 71 -1.91 1.00 -20.72
N PRO A 72 -1.42 -0.20 -20.35
CA PRO A 72 -2.22 -1.16 -19.61
C PRO A 72 -2.60 -0.60 -18.24
N THR A 73 -3.89 -0.70 -17.93
CA THR A 73 -4.42 -0.41 -16.58
C THR A 73 -4.16 -1.63 -15.68
N MET A 74 -4.07 -1.44 -14.35
CA MET A 74 -3.63 -2.41 -13.32
C MET A 74 -2.14 -2.42 -12.91
N GLY A 75 -1.34 -1.40 -13.27
CA GLY A 75 0.02 -1.25 -12.74
C GLY A 75 0.13 -1.21 -11.20
N GLY A 76 -0.95 -0.80 -10.52
CA GLY A 76 -1.04 -0.80 -9.07
C GLY A 76 -0.88 -2.19 -8.42
N ALA A 77 -1.25 -3.27 -9.11
CA ALA A 77 -1.08 -4.62 -8.58
C ALA A 77 0.40 -4.97 -8.38
N LEU A 78 1.29 -4.57 -9.31
CA LEU A 78 2.73 -4.74 -9.17
C LEU A 78 3.26 -3.98 -7.96
N ILE A 79 2.82 -2.74 -7.79
CA ILE A 79 3.25 -1.88 -6.68
C ILE A 79 2.83 -2.53 -5.35
N LEU A 80 1.59 -2.99 -5.23
CA LEU A 80 1.09 -3.66 -4.03
C LEU A 80 1.89 -4.93 -3.71
N VAL A 81 2.17 -5.76 -4.72
CA VAL A 81 2.99 -6.97 -4.53
C VAL A 81 4.43 -6.60 -4.13
N ALA A 82 5.03 -5.62 -4.78
CA ALA A 82 6.39 -5.19 -4.47
C ALA A 82 6.52 -4.63 -3.05
N ILE A 83 5.57 -3.78 -2.62
CA ILE A 83 5.51 -3.25 -1.26
C ILE A 83 5.27 -4.37 -0.27
N ALA A 84 4.32 -5.28 -0.54
CA ALA A 84 3.99 -6.37 0.37
C ALA A 84 5.19 -7.31 0.61
N VAL A 85 5.83 -7.77 -0.47
CA VAL A 85 7.00 -8.65 -0.39
C VAL A 85 8.15 -7.94 0.34
N SER A 86 8.45 -6.71 -0.05
CA SER A 86 9.52 -5.94 0.58
C SER A 86 9.29 -5.72 2.08
N THR A 87 8.06 -5.37 2.46
CA THR A 87 7.66 -5.15 3.86
C THR A 87 7.74 -6.44 4.67
N LEU A 88 7.36 -7.59 4.11
CA LEU A 88 7.49 -8.89 4.78
C LEU A 88 8.95 -9.34 4.97
N LEU A 89 9.83 -8.93 4.05
CA LEU A 89 11.26 -9.24 4.13
C LEU A 89 11.96 -8.42 5.21
N TRP A 90 11.81 -7.09 5.17
CA TRP A 90 12.58 -6.13 5.97
C TRP A 90 11.84 -5.54 7.17
N GLY A 91 10.51 -5.63 7.16
CA GLY A 91 9.65 -5.15 8.24
C GLY A 91 9.79 -5.97 9.51
N ASP A 92 9.49 -5.33 10.64
CA ASP A 92 9.34 -6.03 11.90
C ASP A 92 7.90 -6.55 12.01
N LEU A 93 7.74 -7.87 11.87
CA LEU A 93 6.44 -8.53 11.88
C LEU A 93 5.83 -8.62 13.28
N ARG A 94 6.58 -8.29 14.33
CA ARG A 94 6.04 -8.13 15.68
C ARG A 94 5.33 -6.79 15.86
N ASN A 95 5.58 -5.84 14.95
CA ASN A 95 4.97 -4.52 15.01
C ASN A 95 3.53 -4.57 14.48
N PRO A 96 2.50 -4.36 15.32
CA PRO A 96 1.11 -4.37 14.88
C PRO A 96 0.76 -3.18 13.95
N TYR A 97 1.44 -2.03 14.06
CA TYR A 97 1.23 -0.88 13.16
C TYR A 97 1.56 -1.25 11.71
N LEU A 98 2.57 -2.08 11.51
CA LEU A 98 2.97 -2.56 10.18
C LEU A 98 1.86 -3.43 9.56
N TRP A 99 1.25 -4.32 10.35
CA TRP A 99 0.15 -5.15 9.89
C TRP A 99 -1.11 -4.35 9.54
N ILE A 100 -1.45 -3.34 10.35
CA ILE A 100 -2.57 -2.45 10.08
C ILE A 100 -2.35 -1.71 8.76
N ALA A 101 -1.17 -1.10 8.57
CA ALA A 101 -0.84 -0.40 7.33
C ALA A 101 -0.90 -1.32 6.10
N MET A 102 -0.37 -2.54 6.22
CA MET A 102 -0.42 -3.56 5.17
C MET A 102 -1.86 -3.98 4.83
N LEU A 103 -2.70 -4.19 5.85
CA LEU A 103 -4.10 -4.59 5.68
C LEU A 103 -4.90 -3.48 5.00
N VAL A 104 -4.83 -2.24 5.51
CA VAL A 104 -5.53 -1.09 4.94
C VAL A 104 -5.08 -0.87 3.49
N THR A 105 -3.77 -0.89 3.23
CA THR A 105 -3.22 -0.78 1.87
C THR A 105 -3.73 -1.90 0.96
N GLY A 106 -3.79 -3.13 1.46
CA GLY A 106 -4.32 -4.28 0.75
C GLY A 106 -5.81 -4.14 0.43
N VAL A 107 -6.63 -3.67 1.37
CA VAL A 107 -8.07 -3.44 1.16
C VAL A 107 -8.30 -2.33 0.14
N TYR A 108 -7.59 -1.21 0.25
CA TYR A 108 -7.70 -0.11 -0.71
C TYR A 108 -7.23 -0.55 -2.10
N GLY A 109 -6.17 -1.36 -2.16
CA GLY A 109 -5.70 -2.01 -3.36
C GLY A 109 -6.75 -2.94 -3.98
N ALA A 110 -7.44 -3.75 -3.17
CA ALA A 110 -8.51 -4.63 -3.62
C ALA A 110 -9.71 -3.84 -4.16
N VAL A 111 -10.12 -2.75 -3.49
CA VAL A 111 -11.18 -1.85 -3.98
C VAL A 111 -10.80 -1.25 -5.33
N GLY A 112 -9.55 -0.80 -5.48
CA GLY A 112 -9.03 -0.30 -6.76
C GLY A 112 -9.00 -1.37 -7.85
N TRP A 113 -8.58 -2.59 -7.50
CA TRP A 113 -8.57 -3.73 -8.43
C TRP A 113 -9.98 -4.10 -8.90
N VAL A 114 -10.98 -4.12 -8.01
CA VAL A 114 -12.38 -4.38 -8.38
C VAL A 114 -12.92 -3.29 -9.31
N ASP A 115 -12.57 -2.02 -9.07
CA ASP A 115 -12.96 -0.92 -9.95
C ASP A 115 -12.33 -1.03 -11.35
N ASP A 116 -11.03 -1.31 -11.43
CA ASP A 116 -10.32 -1.49 -12.70
C ASP A 116 -10.78 -2.76 -13.44
N TYR A 117 -11.05 -3.85 -12.71
CA TYR A 117 -11.58 -5.09 -13.28
C TYR A 117 -12.93 -4.87 -13.96
N ARG A 118 -13.87 -4.17 -13.31
CA ARG A 118 -15.17 -3.85 -13.89
C ARG A 118 -15.06 -2.98 -15.15
N LYS A 119 -14.18 -1.98 -15.13
CA LYS A 119 -13.97 -1.10 -16.29
C LYS A 119 -13.44 -1.85 -17.51
N VAL A 120 -12.55 -2.81 -17.29
CA VAL A 120 -11.86 -3.53 -18.35
C VAL A 120 -12.66 -4.74 -18.83
N VAL A 121 -13.10 -5.59 -17.91
CA VAL A 121 -13.73 -6.88 -18.23
C VAL A 121 -15.22 -6.72 -18.49
N GLU A 122 -15.94 -5.97 -17.66
CA GLU A 122 -17.38 -5.73 -17.82
C GLU A 122 -17.66 -4.59 -18.83
N ARG A 123 -16.62 -3.89 -19.31
CA ARG A 123 -16.70 -2.73 -20.23
C ARG A 123 -17.62 -1.61 -19.73
N ASP A 124 -17.89 -1.54 -18.42
CA ASP A 124 -18.66 -0.45 -17.83
C ASP A 124 -17.73 0.72 -17.53
N SER A 125 -17.80 1.77 -18.36
CA SER A 125 -17.00 2.99 -18.19
C SER A 125 -17.22 3.70 -16.84
N ARG A 126 -18.31 3.39 -16.12
CA ARG A 126 -18.60 3.96 -14.80
C ARG A 126 -17.81 3.27 -13.67
N GLY A 127 -17.38 2.02 -13.86
CA GLY A 127 -16.70 1.24 -12.84
C GLY A 127 -17.55 0.97 -11.59
N LEU A 128 -16.89 0.80 -10.44
CA LEU A 128 -17.56 0.61 -9.15
C LEU A 128 -18.31 1.90 -8.75
N PRO A 129 -19.60 1.83 -8.36
CA PRO A 129 -20.33 3.01 -7.90
C PRO A 129 -19.63 3.66 -6.70
N ALA A 130 -19.57 5.00 -6.68
CA ALA A 130 -18.88 5.76 -5.63
C ALA A 130 -19.31 5.38 -4.21
N ARG A 131 -20.62 5.12 -4.01
CA ARG A 131 -21.17 4.63 -2.73
C ARG A 131 -20.46 3.38 -2.19
N TRP A 132 -20.10 2.46 -3.08
CA TRP A 132 -19.41 1.23 -2.68
C TRP A 132 -17.92 1.47 -2.46
N LYS A 133 -17.26 2.32 -3.25
CA LYS A 133 -15.86 2.71 -2.98
C LYS A 133 -15.71 3.32 -1.59
N TYR A 134 -16.53 4.31 -1.29
CA TYR A 134 -16.51 4.98 0.01
C TYR A 134 -16.90 4.04 1.13
N LEU A 135 -17.93 3.20 0.96
CA LEU A 135 -18.32 2.24 2.00
C LEU A 135 -17.17 1.31 2.38
N TRP A 136 -16.47 0.72 1.41
CA TRP A 136 -15.40 -0.23 1.69
C TRP A 136 -14.17 0.45 2.30
N GLN A 137 -13.82 1.64 1.81
CA GLN A 137 -12.73 2.44 2.36
C GLN A 137 -13.04 2.94 3.78
N SER A 138 -14.25 3.43 4.03
CA SER A 138 -14.69 3.88 5.34
C SER A 138 -14.76 2.74 6.34
N VAL A 139 -15.26 1.56 5.96
CA VAL A 139 -15.27 0.38 6.84
C VAL A 139 -13.84 -0.03 7.20
N ALA A 140 -12.94 -0.09 6.21
CA ALA A 140 -11.54 -0.45 6.45
C ALA A 140 -10.83 0.57 7.36
N GLY A 141 -11.03 1.87 7.11
CA GLY A 141 -10.48 2.95 7.93
C GLY A 141 -11.04 2.94 9.35
N LEU A 142 -12.35 2.76 9.50
CA LEU A 142 -13.01 2.69 10.81
C LEU A 142 -12.54 1.48 11.61
N CYS A 143 -12.43 0.30 11.00
CA CYS A 143 -11.89 -0.88 11.66
C CYS A 143 -10.44 -0.69 12.10
N ALA A 144 -9.61 -0.05 11.28
CA ALA A 144 -8.23 0.27 11.63
C ALA A 144 -8.16 1.27 12.80
N ALA A 145 -8.95 2.34 12.76
CA ALA A 145 -9.01 3.36 13.81
C ALA A 145 -9.52 2.76 15.14
N LEU A 146 -10.59 1.96 15.10
CA LEU A 146 -11.11 1.26 16.27
C LEU A 146 -10.08 0.29 16.86
N TYR A 147 -9.39 -0.47 16.02
CA TYR A 147 -8.35 -1.38 16.50
C TYR A 147 -7.20 -0.61 17.16
N LEU A 148 -6.75 0.49 16.56
CA LEU A 148 -5.72 1.35 17.14
C LEU A 148 -6.15 1.97 18.46
N TYR A 149 -7.41 2.40 18.57
CA TYR A 149 -7.94 2.99 19.79
C TYR A 149 -8.11 1.97 20.92
N LEU A 150 -8.53 0.74 20.61
CA LEU A 150 -8.83 -0.29 21.61
C LEU A 150 -7.61 -1.13 22.00
N ALA A 151 -6.68 -1.37 21.07
CA ALA A 151 -5.54 -2.26 21.31
C ALA A 151 -4.33 -1.55 21.92
N PHE A 152 -4.28 -0.21 21.90
CA PHE A 152 -3.14 0.56 22.40
C PHE A 152 -3.60 1.64 23.38
N ASP A 153 -3.23 1.47 24.64
CA ASP A 153 -3.56 2.39 25.74
C ASP A 153 -2.48 3.47 25.99
N THR A 154 -1.69 3.80 24.96
CA THR A 154 -0.60 4.78 25.09
C THR A 154 -1.03 6.16 24.60
N PRO A 155 -0.71 7.26 25.31
CA PRO A 155 -1.13 8.62 24.93
C PRO A 155 -0.77 9.00 23.48
N VAL A 156 0.37 8.50 22.99
CA VAL A 156 0.89 8.71 21.63
C VAL A 156 -0.10 8.28 20.53
N THR A 157 -1.01 7.33 20.79
CA THR A 157 -1.95 6.85 19.76
C THR A 157 -3.19 7.73 19.60
N THR A 158 -3.52 8.57 20.58
CA THR A 158 -4.71 9.44 20.55
C THR A 158 -4.38 10.93 20.56
N GLU A 159 -3.10 11.28 20.62
CA GLU A 159 -2.62 12.65 20.56
C GLU A 159 -2.30 13.09 19.12
N LEU A 160 -2.82 14.26 18.74
CA LEU A 160 -2.42 14.96 17.54
C LEU A 160 -1.24 15.88 17.84
N TYR A 161 -0.07 15.51 17.33
CA TYR A 161 1.09 16.39 17.33
C TYR A 161 0.99 17.40 16.19
N VAL A 162 1.07 18.69 16.54
CA VAL A 162 1.15 19.74 15.52
C VAL A 162 2.61 19.91 15.09
N PRO A 163 2.93 19.75 13.80
CA PRO A 163 4.29 19.94 13.31
C PRO A 163 4.84 21.30 13.76
N PHE A 164 6.15 21.37 14.04
CA PHE A 164 6.87 22.56 14.51
C PHE A 164 6.64 22.97 15.97
N PHE A 165 5.64 22.42 16.67
CA PHE A 165 5.45 22.60 18.11
C PHE A 165 5.91 21.34 18.87
N LYS A 166 6.87 21.48 19.79
CA LYS A 166 7.44 20.34 20.52
C LYS A 166 6.55 19.83 21.66
N ASP A 167 5.81 20.74 22.29
CA ASP A 167 5.05 20.45 23.51
C ASP A 167 3.53 20.54 23.30
N PHE A 168 3.08 20.87 22.09
CA PHE A 168 1.66 20.92 21.77
C PHE A 168 1.19 19.58 21.21
N ALA A 169 0.51 18.82 22.06
CA ALA A 169 -0.17 17.58 21.71
C ALA A 169 -1.64 17.71 22.10
N TRP A 170 -2.54 17.69 21.12
CA TRP A 170 -3.97 17.69 21.40
C TRP A 170 -4.46 16.26 21.60
N SER A 171 -4.82 15.90 22.83
CA SER A 171 -5.48 14.63 23.10
C SER A 171 -6.88 14.61 22.49
N MET A 172 -7.05 13.83 21.43
CA MET A 172 -8.33 13.71 20.71
C MET A 172 -9.32 12.80 21.45
N GLY A 173 -8.84 11.84 22.26
CA GLY A 173 -9.71 10.88 22.93
C GLY A 173 -10.65 10.18 21.92
N PRO A 174 -11.97 10.16 22.14
CA PRO A 174 -12.93 9.54 21.21
C PRO A 174 -13.00 10.20 19.82
N LEU A 175 -12.58 11.47 19.67
CA LEU A 175 -12.52 12.12 18.35
C LEU A 175 -11.50 11.46 17.42
N PHE A 176 -10.57 10.66 17.94
CA PHE A 176 -9.61 9.93 17.11
C PHE A 176 -10.28 8.96 16.11
N ILE A 177 -11.47 8.44 16.44
CA ILE A 177 -12.20 7.47 15.62
C ILE A 177 -13.09 8.17 14.56
N LEU A 178 -13.46 9.44 14.81
CA LEU A 178 -14.41 10.24 14.02
C LEU A 178 -13.72 11.05 12.92
#